data_AF-A0A6A5VLB6-F1
#
_entry.id   AF-A0A6A5VLB6-F1
#
_cell.length_a   1.000
_cell.length_b   1.000
_cell.length_c   1.000
_cell.angle_alpha   90.00
_cell.angle_beta   90.00
_cell.angle_gamma   90.00
#
_symmetry.space_group_name_H-M   'P 1'
#
loop_
_entity.id
_entity.type
_entity.pdbx_description
1 polymer ?
#
loop_
_entity_poly.entity_id
_entity_poly.type
_entity_poly.pdbx_seq_one_letter_code
_entity_poly.pdbx_strand_id
1 'polypeptide(L)' 'MAAPAPPPPTAANVGADLKTPSTPAKPKPCCVCTDEKAKRDECMLFSNSNNPQEECADLVTKYKLCMKGYGFEI' A
#
# COMPACT_ATOMS: atom_id res chain seq x y z
N MET A 1 19.33 38.45 -22.56
CA MET A 1 19.50 38.42 -21.09
C MET A 1 18.66 37.27 -20.57
N ALA A 2 19.31 36.18 -20.16
CA ALA A 2 18.68 34.91 -19.79
C ALA A 2 18.35 34.89 -18.29
N ALA A 3 17.13 34.45 -17.95
CA ALA A 3 16.73 34.18 -16.57
C ALA A 3 17.18 32.76 -16.16
N PRO A 4 17.58 32.52 -14.88
CA PRO A 4 17.90 31.19 -14.40
C PRO A 4 16.63 30.35 -14.14
N ALA A 5 16.64 29.10 -14.61
CA ALA A 5 15.59 28.11 -14.35
C ALA A 5 15.62 27.60 -12.88
N PRO A 6 14.47 27.19 -12.30
CA PRO A 6 14.44 26.57 -10.97
C PRO A 6 15.10 25.17 -10.97
N PRO A 7 15.67 24.73 -9.83
CA PRO A 7 16.29 23.41 -9.72
C PRO A 7 15.26 22.27 -9.86
N PRO A 8 15.67 21.07 -10.32
CA PRO A 8 14.79 19.91 -10.40
C PRO A 8 14.35 19.46 -8.99
N PRO A 9 13.18 18.81 -8.84
CA PRO A 9 12.80 18.19 -7.59
C PRO A 9 13.79 17.07 -7.28
N THR A 10 14.65 17.28 -6.27
CA THR A 10 15.51 16.26 -5.69
C THR A 10 14.65 15.06 -5.27
N ALA A 11 15.11 13.86 -5.63
CA ALA A 11 14.54 12.56 -5.31
C ALA A 11 14.56 12.26 -3.80
N ALA A 12 13.83 13.06 -3.02
CA ALA A 12 13.64 12.93 -1.59
C ALA A 12 12.22 12.44 -1.29
N ASN A 13 11.79 11.35 -1.94
CA ASN A 13 10.56 10.63 -1.56
C ASN A 13 10.86 9.20 -1.07
N VAL A 14 11.34 9.16 0.17
CA VAL A 14 10.86 8.27 1.26
C VAL A 14 11.03 6.75 1.15
N GLY A 15 11.98 6.24 0.38
CA GLY A 15 12.38 4.82 0.42
C GLY A 15 13.23 4.41 1.64
N ALA A 16 13.28 5.21 2.71
CA ALA A 16 14.16 4.96 3.86
C ALA A 16 13.59 5.60 5.14
N ASP A 17 12.47 5.07 5.65
CA ASP A 17 12.25 5.09 7.09
C ASP A 17 12.45 3.69 7.64
N LEU A 18 13.38 3.64 8.58
CA LEU A 18 14.16 2.49 8.94
C LEU A 18 13.35 1.57 9.86
N LYS A 19 13.56 0.27 9.66
CA LYS A 19 13.28 -0.79 10.64
C LYS A 19 13.92 -0.40 11.99
N THR A 20 13.18 0.31 12.84
CA THR A 20 13.53 0.46 14.26
C THR A 20 12.96 -0.73 15.02
N PRO A 21 13.77 -1.63 15.60
CA PRO A 21 13.26 -2.68 16.48
C PRO A 21 13.08 -2.06 17.86
N SER A 22 11.90 -1.53 18.18
CA SER A 22 11.58 -1.19 19.57
C SER A 22 10.09 -1.15 19.84
N THR A 23 9.74 -1.76 20.97
CA THR A 23 8.43 -2.14 21.52
C THR A 23 7.85 -3.44 20.94
N PRO A 24 7.18 -4.28 21.75
CA PRO A 24 6.29 -5.34 21.24
C PRO A 24 5.12 -4.65 20.53
N ALA A 25 5.42 -4.06 19.38
CA ALA A 25 4.52 -3.28 18.58
C ALA A 25 3.51 -4.24 17.98
N LYS A 26 2.23 -4.00 18.25
CA LYS A 26 1.12 -4.67 17.56
C LYS A 26 1.49 -4.78 16.08
N PRO A 27 1.41 -5.98 15.48
CA PRO A 27 1.89 -6.19 14.12
C PRO A 27 1.25 -5.14 13.21
N LYS A 28 2.09 -4.45 12.42
CA LYS A 28 1.58 -3.45 11.47
C LYS A 28 0.52 -4.11 10.58
N PRO A 29 -0.58 -3.42 10.20
CA PRO A 29 -1.69 -4.00 9.46
C PRO A 29 -1.29 -4.68 8.13
N CYS A 30 -0.17 -4.24 7.54
CA CYS A 30 0.42 -4.84 6.35
C CYS A 30 1.13 -6.18 6.56
N CYS A 31 1.34 -6.63 7.80
CA CYS A 31 2.10 -7.84 8.15
C CYS A 31 1.23 -9.07 8.45
N VAL A 32 -0.08 -8.91 8.38
CA VAL A 32 -1.06 -9.87 8.89
C VAL A 32 -1.82 -10.55 7.76
N CYS A 33 -2.21 -9.76 6.75
CA CYS A 33 -2.96 -10.21 5.57
C CYS A 33 -2.13 -10.01 4.30
N THR A 34 -0.86 -10.44 4.33
CA THR A 34 0.10 -10.24 3.22
C THR A 34 -0.35 -10.91 1.93
N ASP A 35 -0.91 -12.12 2.01
CA ASP A 35 -1.39 -12.87 0.86
C ASP A 35 -2.62 -12.22 0.22
N GLU A 36 -3.63 -11.83 1.02
CA GLU A 36 -4.79 -11.10 0.50
C GLU A 36 -4.39 -9.75 -0.08
N LYS A 37 -3.44 -9.07 0.57
CA LYS A 37 -2.89 -7.80 0.07
C LYS A 37 -2.21 -8.00 -1.28
N ALA A 38 -1.33 -9.00 -1.41
CA ALA A 38 -0.61 -9.31 -2.65
C ALA A 38 -1.59 -9.59 -3.79
N LYS A 39 -2.57 -10.48 -3.57
CA LYS A 39 -3.58 -10.80 -4.59
C LYS A 39 -4.40 -9.59 -5.02
N ARG A 40 -4.79 -8.73 -4.06
CA ARG A 40 -5.52 -7.48 -4.36
C ARG A 40 -4.65 -6.52 -5.16
N ASP A 41 -3.40 -6.31 -4.75
CA ASP A 41 -2.46 -5.46 -5.47
C ASP A 41 -2.20 -6.00 -6.88
N GLU A 42 -1.97 -7.30 -7.04
CA GLU A 42 -1.81 -7.97 -8.34
C GLU A 42 -3.05 -7.77 -9.21
N CYS A 43 -4.24 -7.98 -8.67
CA CYS A 43 -5.49 -7.76 -9.40
C CYS A 43 -5.61 -6.29 -9.84
N MET A 44 -5.37 -5.32 -8.96
CA MET A 44 -5.44 -3.91 -9.32
C MET A 44 -4.37 -3.49 -10.34
N LEU A 45 -3.18 -4.09 -10.28
CA LEU A 45 -2.05 -3.76 -11.16
C LEU A 45 -2.18 -4.43 -12.54
N PHE A 46 -2.78 -5.61 -12.62
CA PHE A 46 -2.89 -6.41 -13.85
C PHE A 46 -4.29 -6.42 -14.47
N SER A 47 -5.32 -5.89 -13.80
CA SER A 47 -6.65 -5.72 -14.39
C SER A 47 -6.58 -4.77 -15.59
N ASN A 48 -7.11 -5.24 -16.73
CA ASN A 48 -7.24 -4.43 -17.95
C ASN A 48 -8.60 -3.72 -18.04
N SER A 49 -9.39 -3.77 -16.97
CA SER A 49 -10.72 -3.17 -16.88
C SER A 49 -10.63 -1.67 -16.64
N ASN A 50 -11.62 -0.91 -17.11
CA ASN A 50 -11.73 0.53 -16.81
C ASN A 50 -11.88 0.80 -15.29
N ASN A 51 -12.48 -0.14 -14.56
CA ASN A 51 -12.68 -0.07 -13.11
C ASN A 51 -12.09 -1.30 -12.40
N PRO A 52 -10.76 -1.38 -12.21
CA PRO A 52 -10.13 -2.49 -11.51
C PRO A 52 -10.58 -2.57 -10.03
N GLN A 53 -11.07 -1.48 -9.45
CA GLN A 53 -11.62 -1.47 -8.09
C GLN A 53 -12.88 -2.32 -7.95
N GLU A 54 -13.75 -2.32 -8.95
CA GLU A 54 -14.99 -3.11 -8.94
C GLU A 54 -14.69 -4.59 -9.20
N GLU A 55 -13.83 -4.88 -10.18
CA GLU A 55 -13.35 -6.25 -10.47
C GLU A 55 -12.64 -6.89 -9.28
N CYS A 56 -11.78 -6.13 -8.61
CA CYS A 56 -11.03 -6.62 -7.46
C CYS A 56 -11.77 -6.44 -6.13
N ALA A 57 -13.04 -6.02 -6.13
CA ALA A 57 -13.81 -5.75 -4.91
C ALA A 57 -13.90 -6.97 -3.99
N ASP A 58 -13.95 -8.18 -4.57
CA ASP A 58 -13.97 -9.44 -3.82
C ASP A 58 -12.66 -9.63 -3.03
N LEU A 59 -11.52 -9.33 -3.65
CA LEU A 59 -10.20 -9.41 -3.02
C LEU A 59 -9.99 -8.33 -1.96
N VAL A 60 -10.49 -7.11 -2.22
CA VAL A 60 -10.51 -6.03 -1.22
C VAL A 60 -11.34 -6.44 -0.01
N THR A 61 -12.50 -7.06 -0.22
CA THR A 61 -13.36 -7.55 0.85
C THR A 61 -12.67 -8.61 1.68
N LYS A 62 -11.98 -9.58 1.04
CA LYS A 62 -11.17 -10.59 1.76
C LYS A 62 -10.07 -9.95 2.60
N TYR A 63 -9.35 -8.96 2.07
CA TYR A 63 -8.33 -8.23 2.82
C TYR A 63 -8.91 -7.51 4.05
N LYS A 64 -10.06 -6.85 3.90
CA LYS A 64 -10.77 -6.19 5.02
C LYS A 64 -11.25 -7.19 6.06
N LEU A 65 -11.80 -8.32 5.64
CA LEU A 65 -12.24 -9.39 6.54
C LEU A 65 -11.06 -9.98 7.33
N CYS A 66 -9.93 -10.20 6.66
CA CYS A 66 -8.72 -10.63 7.33
C CYS A 66 -8.32 -9.59 8.38
N MET A 67 -8.17 -8.31 8.04
CA MET A 67 -7.77 -7.28 9.00
C MET A 67 -8.77 -7.10 10.16
N LYS A 68 -10.07 -7.25 9.89
CA LYS A 68 -11.12 -7.25 10.92
C LYS A 68 -10.97 -8.41 11.90
N GLY A 69 -10.52 -9.58 11.45
CA GLY A 69 -10.22 -10.74 12.30
C GLY A 69 -9.10 -10.47 13.32
N TYR A 70 -8.21 -9.52 13.01
CA TYR A 70 -7.12 -9.10 13.91
C TYR A 70 -7.44 -7.81 14.68
N GLY A 71 -8.68 -7.31 14.58
CA GLY A 71 -9.13 -6.12 15.30
C GLY A 71 -8.75 -4.79 14.64
N PHE A 72 -8.45 -4.79 13.34
CA PHE A 72 -8.18 -3.58 12.55
C PHE A 72 -9.35 -3.32 11.58
N GLU A 73 -10.06 -2.21 11.77
CA GLU A 73 -11.17 -1.78 10.89
C GLU A 73 -10.65 -0.70 9.90
N ILE A 74 -10.86 -0.93 8.60
CA ILE A 74 -10.33 -0.15 7.44
C ILE A 74 -11.34 -0.05 6.30
#